data_AF-A0A381QCG8-F1
#
_entry.id   AF-A0A381QCG8-F1
#
_cell.length_a   1.000
_cell.length_b   1.000
_cell.length_c   1.000
_cell.angle_alpha   90.00
_cell.angle_beta   90.00
_cell.angle_gamma   90.00
#
_symmetry.space_group_name_H-M   'P 1'
#
loop_
_entity.id
_entity.type
_entity.pdbx_description
1 polymer ?
#
loop_
_entity_poly.entity_id
_entity_poly.type
_entity_poly.pdbx_seq_one_letter_code
_entity_poly.pdbx_strand_id
1 'polypeptide(L)'
;MLYSASWNESYIRSGGLTESLFLEGHLKRVILGFLCLFAFLVIDYRNLKPMAPYLLTISFCLLIMTKGYYLVKGINSPARWLHLGIFSIQTADIARLSLIIFLAYYLDEIKMQIKNLYNGFLPCVILIGVMMAF
;
A
#
# COMPACT_ATOMS: atom_id res chain seq x y z
N MET A 1 -12.53 -14.00 -2.76
CA MET A 1 -13.16 -15.24 -3.22
C MET A 1 -14.66 -15.05 -3.21
N LEU A 2 -15.38 -15.60 -4.20
CA LEU A 2 -16.84 -15.61 -4.20
C LEU A 2 -17.33 -16.63 -3.18
N TYR A 3 -18.36 -16.28 -2.38
CA TYR A 3 -18.89 -17.15 -1.32
C TYR A 3 -19.27 -18.54 -1.84
N SER A 4 -19.88 -18.60 -3.03
CA SER A 4 -20.26 -19.84 -3.71
C SER A 4 -19.08 -20.77 -4.01
N ALA A 5 -17.88 -20.22 -4.24
CA ALA A 5 -16.68 -21.01 -4.49
C ALA A 5 -15.89 -21.32 -3.21
N SER A 6 -16.02 -20.51 -2.16
CA SER A 6 -15.25 -20.65 -0.91
C SER A 6 -15.98 -21.41 0.20
N TRP A 7 -17.27 -21.69 0.05
CA TRP A 7 -18.04 -22.39 1.07
C TRP A 7 -17.45 -23.78 1.38
N ASN A 8 -17.21 -24.60 0.34
CA ASN A 8 -16.65 -25.94 0.51
C ASN A 8 -15.29 -25.92 1.22
N GLU A 9 -14.41 -25.01 0.82
CA GLU A 9 -13.10 -24.81 1.45
C GLU A 9 -13.21 -24.31 2.91
N SER A 10 -14.17 -23.43 3.20
CA SER A 10 -14.44 -22.97 4.57
C SER A 10 -14.87 -24.12 5.46
N TYR A 11 -15.75 -24.99 4.95
CA TYR A 11 -16.31 -26.11 5.69
C TYR A 11 -15.21 -27.15 6.02
N ILE A 12 -14.38 -27.50 5.04
CA ILE A 12 -13.25 -28.42 5.21
C ILE A 12 -12.24 -27.85 6.21
N ARG A 13 -11.88 -26.56 6.09
CA ARG A 13 -10.86 -25.92 6.92
C ARG A 13 -11.33 -25.64 8.36
N SER A 14 -12.64 -25.51 8.56
CA SER A 14 -13.25 -25.35 9.89
C SER A 14 -13.57 -26.69 10.57
N GLY A 15 -13.21 -27.83 9.95
CA GLY A 15 -13.52 -29.15 10.49
C GLY A 15 -15.03 -29.45 10.57
N GLY A 16 -15.84 -28.87 9.68
CA GLY A 16 -17.28 -29.05 9.64
C GLY A 16 -18.11 -28.14 10.56
N LEU A 17 -17.48 -27.19 11.25
CA LEU A 17 -18.17 -26.30 12.19
C LEU A 17 -18.84 -25.09 11.53
N THR A 18 -18.20 -24.48 10.51
CA THR A 18 -18.63 -23.19 9.96
C THR A 18 -18.34 -23.03 8.47
N GLU A 19 -19.35 -22.57 7.73
CA GLU A 19 -19.37 -22.37 6.28
C GLU A 19 -18.88 -20.98 5.83
N SER A 20 -18.88 -20.03 6.77
CA SER A 20 -18.71 -18.59 6.53
C SER A 20 -17.39 -18.01 7.03
N LEU A 21 -16.38 -18.83 7.33
CA LEU A 21 -15.12 -18.38 7.94
C LEU A 21 -14.42 -17.30 7.10
N PHE A 22 -14.35 -17.50 5.78
CA PHE A 22 -13.78 -16.50 4.87
C PHE A 22 -14.66 -15.26 4.72
N LEU A 23 -15.98 -15.42 4.75
CA LEU A 23 -16.93 -14.33 4.62
C LEU A 23 -16.83 -13.37 5.82
N GLU A 24 -16.76 -13.92 7.04
CA GLU A 24 -16.63 -13.13 8.26
C GLU A 24 -15.32 -12.32 8.27
N GLY A 25 -14.20 -12.95 7.90
CA GLY A 25 -12.92 -12.27 7.78
C GLY A 25 -12.93 -11.17 6.71
N HIS A 26 -13.62 -11.39 5.58
CA HIS A 26 -13.80 -10.38 4.55
C HIS A 26 -14.67 -9.21 5.05
N LEU A 27 -15.78 -9.50 5.74
CA LEU A 27 -16.69 -8.49 6.26
C LEU A 27 -15.96 -7.56 7.25
N LYS A 28 -15.16 -8.12 8.17
CA LYS A 28 -14.36 -7.34 9.13
C LYS A 28 -13.41 -6.36 8.42
N ARG A 29 -12.73 -6.80 7.35
CA ARG A 29 -11.83 -5.96 6.55
C ARG A 29 -12.58 -4.87 5.78
N VAL A 30 -13.78 -5.17 5.26
CA VAL A 30 -14.62 -4.18 4.56
C VAL A 30 -15.08 -3.10 5.53
N ILE A 31 -15.56 -3.48 6.72
CA ILE A 31 -15.99 -2.54 7.76
C ILE A 31 -14.82 -1.63 8.16
N LEU A 32 -13.63 -2.21 8.40
CA LEU A 32 -12.43 -1.43 8.69
C LEU A 32 -12.07 -0.46 7.55
N GLY A 33 -12.20 -0.91 6.29
CA GLY A 33 -11.97 -0.06 5.11
C GLY A 33 -12.93 1.12 5.04
N PHE A 34 -14.22 0.91 5.31
CA PHE A 34 -15.20 1.99 5.39
C PHE A 34 -14.89 2.98 6.51
N LEU A 35 -14.51 2.50 7.70
CA LEU A 35 -14.10 3.36 8.80
C LEU A 35 -12.90 4.24 8.42
N CYS A 36 -11.88 3.67 7.79
CA CYS A 36 -10.74 4.44 7.27
C CYS A 36 -11.18 5.47 6.24
N LEU A 37 -12.07 5.11 5.30
CA LEU A 37 -12.59 6.02 4.29
C LEU A 37 -13.29 7.23 4.92
N PHE A 38 -14.18 7.00 5.89
CA PHE A 38 -14.86 8.09 6.58
C PHE A 38 -13.89 8.98 7.36
N ALA A 39 -12.87 8.40 8.00
CA ALA A 39 -11.83 9.16 8.69
C ALA A 39 -11.07 10.09 7.72
N PHE A 40 -10.65 9.57 6.56
CA PHE A 40 -9.95 10.36 5.55
C PHE A 40 -10.82 11.43 4.87
N LEU A 41 -12.14 11.26 4.82
CA LEU A 41 -13.06 12.30 4.32
C LEU A 41 -13.13 13.52 5.25
N VAL A 42 -12.93 13.32 6.56
CA VAL A 42 -12.96 14.41 7.55
C VAL A 42 -11.60 15.12 7.65
N ILE A 43 -10.50 14.44 7.29
CA ILE A 43 -9.15 15.01 7.32
C ILE A 43 -8.95 15.95 6.12
N ASP A 44 -8.57 17.19 6.38
CA ASP A 44 -8.20 18.13 5.31
C ASP A 44 -6.92 17.64 4.59
N TYR A 45 -7.05 17.40 3.29
CA TYR A 45 -5.95 16.97 2.43
C TYR A 45 -4.80 17.99 2.36
N ARG A 46 -5.05 19.26 2.71
CA ARG A 46 -4.00 20.30 2.79
C ARG A 46 -2.97 20.00 3.86
N ASN A 47 -3.36 19.32 4.95
CA ASN A 47 -2.45 18.92 6.01
C ASN A 47 -1.49 17.81 5.58
N LEU A 48 -1.84 17.03 4.54
CA LEU A 48 -0.96 15.99 3.99
C LEU A 48 0.17 16.59 3.15
N LYS A 49 0.03 17.83 2.66
CA LYS A 49 1.00 18.49 1.80
C LYS A 49 2.41 18.58 2.42
N PRO A 50 2.61 19.14 3.64
CA PRO A 50 3.93 19.17 4.27
C PRO A 50 4.42 17.79 4.71
N MET A 51 3.52 16.82 4.91
CA MET A 51 3.87 15.46 5.32
C MET A 51 4.29 14.56 4.14
N ALA A 52 4.00 14.98 2.90
CA ALA A 52 4.25 14.23 1.68
C ALA A 52 5.70 13.72 1.51
N PRO A 53 6.76 14.55 1.68
CA PRO A 53 8.13 14.06 1.56
C PRO A 53 8.48 13.05 2.67
N TYR A 54 8.02 13.27 3.90
CA TYR A 54 8.26 12.34 5.01
C TYR A 54 7.58 10.98 4.76
N LEU A 55 6.34 10.98 4.28
CA LEU A 55 5.61 9.76 3.90
C LEU A 55 6.34 8.98 2.80
N LEU A 56 6.93 9.66 1.83
CA LEU A 56 7.72 9.03 0.78
C LEU A 56 8.99 8.38 1.34
N THR A 57 9.75 9.10 2.17
CA THR A 57 10.98 8.59 2.79
C THR A 57 10.71 7.36 3.67
N ILE A 58 9.65 7.41 4.49
CA ILE A 58 9.24 6.29 5.34
C ILE A 58 8.88 5.08 4.47
N SER A 59 8.09 5.26 3.41
CA SER A 59 7.72 4.17 2.51
C SER A 59 8.93 3.58 1.78
N PHE A 60 9.88 4.41 1.37
CA PHE A 60 11.11 3.94 0.73
C PHE A 60 11.96 3.10 1.70
N CYS A 61 12.10 3.55 2.95
CA CYS A 61 12.76 2.77 4.01
C CYS A 61 12.06 1.43 4.25
N LEU A 62 10.72 1.43 4.28
CA LEU A 62 9.91 0.23 4.46
C LEU A 62 10.10 -0.79 3.31
N LEU A 63 10.18 -0.33 2.06
CA LEU A 63 10.47 -1.19 0.90
C LEU A 63 11.85 -1.85 1.02
N ILE A 64 12.88 -1.08 1.35
CA ILE A 64 14.24 -1.60 1.55
C ILE A 64 14.25 -2.63 2.69
N MET A 65 13.62 -2.33 3.81
CA MET A 65 13.54 -3.23 4.96
C MET A 65 12.82 -4.53 4.61
N THR A 66 11.74 -4.47 3.85
CA THR A 66 10.99 -5.66 3.44
C THR A 66 11.80 -6.54 2.50
N LYS A 67 12.47 -5.94 1.51
CA LYS A 67 13.37 -6.65 0.59
C LYS A 67 14.57 -7.26 1.34
N GLY A 68 15.16 -6.52 2.28
CA GLY A 68 16.23 -6.99 3.13
C GLY A 68 15.82 -8.18 4.01
N TYR A 69 14.63 -8.14 4.60
CA TYR A 69 14.08 -9.25 5.39
C TYR A 69 13.91 -10.53 4.56
N TYR A 70 13.38 -10.41 3.34
CA TYR A 70 13.22 -11.55 2.43
C TYR A 70 14.58 -12.12 1.97
N LEU A 71 15.56 -11.25 1.71
CA LEU A 71 16.92 -11.65 1.37
C LEU A 71 17.58 -12.44 2.50
N VAL A 72 17.45 -11.97 3.75
CA VAL A 72 17.99 -12.66 4.94
C VAL A 72 17.30 -14.01 5.17
N LYS A 73 16.00 -14.12 4.90
CA LYS A 73 15.29 -15.40 4.97
C LYS A 73 15.55 -16.34 3.79
N GLY A 74 16.28 -15.91 2.76
CA GLY A 74 16.56 -16.71 1.56
C GLY A 74 15.30 -17.05 0.75
N ILE A 75 14.21 -16.30 0.93
CA ILE A 75 12.94 -16.57 0.25
C ILE A 75 13.01 -15.93 -1.13
N ASN A 76 13.09 -16.75 -2.17
CA ASN A 76 13.12 -16.30 -3.58
C ASN A 76 11.74 -15.82 -4.10
N SER A 77 10.73 -15.78 -3.22
CA SER A 77 9.40 -15.23 -3.54
C SER A 77 9.40 -13.71 -3.46
N PRO A 78 8.55 -13.02 -4.24
CA PRO A 78 8.50 -11.56 -4.23
C PRO A 78 8.21 -11.04 -2.82
N ALA A 79 9.04 -10.11 -2.34
CA ALA A 79 8.98 -9.49 -1.01
C ALA A 79 7.79 -8.54 -0.87
N ARG A 80 6.56 -9.07 -0.97
CA ARG A 80 5.31 -8.30 -1.06
C ARG A 80 4.62 -8.10 0.28
N TRP A 81 4.75 -9.06 1.19
CA TRP A 81 3.96 -9.11 2.42
C TRP A 81 4.86 -8.96 3.63
N LEU A 82 4.63 -7.90 4.41
CA LEU A 82 5.22 -7.76 5.72
C LEU A 82 4.25 -8.35 6.74
N HIS A 83 4.60 -9.51 7.28
CA HIS A 83 3.82 -10.19 8.32
C HIS A 83 4.28 -9.70 9.70
N LEU A 84 3.51 -8.78 10.28
CA LEU A 84 3.71 -8.24 11.63
C LEU A 84 2.98 -9.11 12.68
N GLY A 85 3.07 -10.43 12.53
CA GLY A 85 2.38 -11.43 13.36
C GLY A 85 0.86 -11.46 13.09
N ILE A 86 0.13 -10.48 13.62
CA ILE A 86 -1.35 -10.43 13.61
C ILE A 86 -1.87 -9.77 12.33
N PHE A 87 -1.10 -8.82 11.78
CA PHE A 87 -1.45 -8.10 10.57
C PHE A 87 -0.45 -8.39 9.46
N SER A 88 -0.97 -8.55 8.25
CA SER A 88 -0.17 -8.67 7.04
C SER A 88 -0.39 -7.41 6.22
N ILE A 89 0.65 -6.60 6.07
CA ILE A 89 0.58 -5.33 5.37
C ILE A 89 1.38 -5.48 4.08
N GLN A 90 0.78 -5.04 2.97
CA GLN A 90 1.45 -4.98 1.69
C GLN A 90 2.20 -3.65 1.59
N THR A 91 3.53 -3.72 1.59
CA THR A 91 4.40 -2.53 1.61
C THR A 91 4.33 -1.76 0.30
N ALA A 92 4.07 -2.44 -0.82
CA ALA A 92 3.84 -1.82 -2.12
C ALA A 92 2.60 -0.90 -2.16
N ASP A 93 1.54 -1.20 -1.39
CA ASP A 93 0.37 -0.32 -1.35
C ASP A 93 0.64 0.96 -0.56
N ILE A 94 1.40 0.88 0.53
CA ILE A 94 1.87 2.05 1.29
C ILE A 94 2.77 2.91 0.41
N ALA A 95 3.70 2.28 -0.32
CA ALA A 95 4.58 2.97 -1.25
C ALA A 95 3.82 3.70 -2.35
N ARG A 96 2.81 3.06 -2.95
CA ARG A 96 1.97 3.66 -3.99
C ARG A 96 1.19 4.86 -3.47
N LEU A 97 0.60 4.75 -2.28
CA LEU A 97 -0.13 5.87 -1.66
C LEU A 97 0.80 7.06 -1.37
N SER A 98 1.96 6.84 -0.75
CA SER A 98 2.93 7.91 -0.49
C SER A 98 3.45 8.55 -1.77
N LEU A 99 3.68 7.76 -2.82
CA LEU A 99 4.12 8.27 -4.12
C LEU A 99 3.06 9.20 -4.75
N ILE A 100 1.78 8.83 -4.69
CA ILE A 100 0.69 9.67 -5.21
C ILE A 100 0.63 11.02 -4.45
N ILE A 101 0.73 10.98 -3.12
CA ILE A 101 0.69 12.18 -2.27
C ILE A 101 1.92 13.07 -2.55
N PHE A 102 3.11 12.47 -2.65
CA PHE A 102 4.35 13.19 -2.98
C PHE A 102 4.31 13.79 -4.38
N LEU A 103 3.81 13.05 -5.37
CA LEU A 103 3.71 13.57 -6.73
C LEU A 103 2.76 14.76 -6.81
N ALA A 104 1.64 14.72 -6.09
CA ALA A 104 0.73 15.86 -5.98
C ALA A 104 1.42 17.08 -5.35
N TYR A 105 2.19 16.88 -4.28
CA TYR A 105 3.00 17.95 -3.65
C TYR A 105 4.05 18.53 -4.61
N TYR A 106 4.82 17.66 -5.27
CA TYR A 106 5.90 18.02 -6.18
C TYR A 106 5.37 18.82 -7.38
N LEU A 107 4.26 18.38 -7.98
CA LEU A 107 3.59 19.10 -9.07
C LEU A 107 3.03 20.45 -8.62
N ASP A 108 2.56 20.55 -7.38
CA ASP A 108 2.04 21.81 -6.83
C ASP A 108 3.15 22.85 -6.56
N GLU A 109 4.37 22.41 -6.23
CA GLU A 109 5.53 23.30 -6.10
C GLU A 109 6.13 23.71 -7.45
N ILE A 110 6.16 22.78 -8.41
CA ILE A 110 6.87 22.97 -9.70
C ILE A 110 5.98 23.61 -10.78
N LYS A 111 4.78 24.13 -10.41
CA LYS A 111 3.78 24.76 -11.29
C LYS A 111 4.32 25.57 -12.48
N MET A 112 5.47 26.24 -12.35
CA MET A 112 6.07 27.07 -13.40
C MET A 112 7.16 26.40 -14.27
N GLN A 113 7.71 25.23 -13.93
CA GLN A 113 8.74 24.54 -14.75
C GLN A 113 8.21 23.37 -15.58
N ILE A 114 6.89 23.12 -15.60
CA ILE A 114 6.28 22.01 -16.35
C ILE A 114 6.56 22.11 -17.86
N LYS A 115 6.80 23.32 -18.39
CA LYS A 115 7.22 23.51 -19.80
C LYS A 115 8.58 22.87 -20.13
N ASN A 116 9.43 22.65 -19.13
CA ASN A 116 10.73 21.99 -19.31
C ASN A 116 10.62 20.51 -18.97
N LEU A 117 10.46 19.67 -20.00
CA LEU A 117 10.39 18.20 -19.89
C LEU A 117 11.57 17.61 -19.09
N TYR A 118 12.76 18.15 -19.27
CA TYR A 118 13.97 17.65 -18.60
C TYR A 118 14.03 17.97 -17.10
N ASN A 119 13.59 19.16 -16.69
CA ASN A 119 13.75 19.61 -15.31
C ASN A 119 12.54 19.31 -14.42
N GLY A 120 11.33 19.22 -14.99
CA GLY A 120 10.11 18.93 -14.23
C GLY A 120 9.64 17.49 -14.36
N PHE A 121 9.61 16.93 -15.58
CA PHE A 121 8.98 15.63 -15.84
C PHE A 121 9.93 14.45 -15.61
N LEU A 122 11.20 14.58 -16.02
CA LEU A 122 12.19 13.51 -15.89
C LEU A 122 12.40 13.04 -14.43
N PRO A 123 12.52 13.93 -13.42
CA PRO A 123 12.69 13.50 -12.03
C PRO A 123 11.50 12.71 -11.49
N CYS A 124 10.27 13.05 -11.89
CA CYS A 124 9.07 12.30 -11.51
C CYS A 124 9.11 10.86 -12.05
N VAL A 125 9.45 10.70 -13.33
CA VAL A 125 9.50 9.39 -13.97
C VAL A 125 10.58 8.51 -13.35
N ILE A 126 11.75 9.09 -13.07
CA ILE A 126 12.83 8.38 -12.38
C ILE A 126 12.36 7.92 -10.99
N LEU A 127 11.73 8.79 -10.21
CA LEU A 127 11.23 8.44 -8.88
C LEU A 127 10.22 7.29 -8.94
N ILE A 128 9.27 7.34 -9.88
CA ILE A 128 8.29 6.27 -10.11
C ILE A 128 8.99 4.97 -10.48
N GLY A 129 9.93 5.02 -11.43
CA GLY A 129 10.68 3.84 -11.88
C GLY A 129 11.48 3.19 -10.76
N VAL A 130 12.15 4.00 -9.93
CA VAL A 130 12.89 3.51 -8.76
C VAL A 130 11.96 2.83 -7.78
N MET A 131 10.81 3.43 -7.45
CA MET A 131 9.87 2.81 -6.49
C MET A 131 9.21 1.54 -7.04
N MET A 132 8.99 1.44 -8.35
CA MET A 132 8.47 0.24 -9.01
C MET A 132 9.48 -0.91 -9.10
N ALA A 133 10.78 -0.63 -8.97
CA ALA A 133 11.83 -1.64 -9.04
C ALA A 133 11.99 -2.48 -7.74
N PHE A 134 11.32 -2.07 -6.66
CA PHE A 134 11.29 -2.78 -5.38
C PHE A 134 10.09 -3.72 -5.29
#